data_AF-E2Q0F8-F1
#
_entry.id   AF-E2Q0F8-F1
#
_cell.length_a   1.000
_cell.length_b   1.000
_cell.length_c   1.000
_cell.angle_alpha   90.00
_cell.angle_beta   90.00
_cell.angle_gamma   90.00
#
_symmetry.space_group_name_H-M   'P 1'
#
loop_
_entity.id
_entity.type
_entity.pdbx_description
1 polymer ?
#
loop_
_entity_poly.entity_id
_entity_poly.type
_entity_poly.pdbx_seq_one_letter_code
_entity_poly.pdbx_strand_id
1 'polypeptide(L)'
;MSEWTRVTTAGELMEAVRARAPAIEVDGTLRGMPMLTLAPGVRLRGGTLVFGARGIRLTQDNTLENVTVHCPVHEVAIGNDTEVGDFGTLALRGVRTRGQVLLLAEDAVLSGHVRVEGLTVEAADVRGRAARPHGFGVDALQGAFTLWNRQPDRGAVLTADLVDISAGSADVPIRGSGVFVGGHGDWNGSADGGTVHVCLLRTGEVHTDGGIAAGAPDLISGGVFVISGATADRVHTAGPVTTYGQNDMVLDNWGQVESWEATAPVTSEGPSGIGFVNFGDIGHLDIRAPLVTHGVGARGFNVYEGTLRHAEFDSITTTGDGAVGVQVSKELPRLDIRGDLTTSGGRGSSLVRGVQTELAATALSVKPGGRIGRVRVGGRIATEGDRLVTVEIDGEVDRLTADGGISAAGRGADAVHVGDHRPDLSGVGITAAHGRDLVHAAAAR
;
A
#
# COMPACT_ATOMS: atom_id res chain seq x y z
N MET A 1 -38.53 -15.24 0.07
CA MET A 1 -37.57 -14.59 1.00
C MET A 1 -37.48 -15.48 2.22
N SER A 2 -36.30 -16.01 2.55
CA SER A 2 -36.11 -16.81 3.77
C SER A 2 -36.34 -15.94 5.01
N GLU A 3 -37.09 -16.47 5.97
CA GLU A 3 -37.36 -15.83 7.26
C GLU A 3 -36.07 -15.73 8.09
N TRP A 4 -35.87 -14.61 8.77
CA TRP A 4 -34.69 -14.38 9.62
C TRP A 4 -34.94 -14.92 11.02
N THR A 5 -34.02 -15.75 11.52
CA THR A 5 -34.04 -16.19 12.91
C THR A 5 -33.47 -15.07 13.77
N ARG A 6 -34.34 -14.33 14.47
CA ARG A 6 -33.92 -13.25 15.36
C ARG A 6 -33.35 -13.84 16.67
N VAL A 7 -32.19 -13.34 17.07
CA VAL A 7 -31.52 -13.73 18.31
C VAL A 7 -31.13 -12.48 19.12
N THR A 8 -31.34 -12.55 20.43
CA THR A 8 -31.12 -11.46 21.39
C THR A 8 -30.14 -11.85 22.49
N THR A 9 -29.76 -13.12 22.57
CA THR A 9 -28.78 -13.62 23.54
C THR A 9 -27.68 -14.45 22.86
N ALA A 10 -26.53 -14.55 23.53
CA ALA A 10 -25.43 -15.42 23.09
C ALA A 10 -25.87 -16.89 22.98
N GLY A 11 -26.74 -17.35 23.89
CA GLY A 11 -27.29 -18.70 23.87
C GLY A 11 -28.10 -18.97 22.61
N GLU A 12 -29.05 -18.07 22.29
CA GLU A 12 -29.87 -18.14 21.09
C GLU A 12 -29.04 -18.12 19.80
N LEU A 13 -28.00 -17.27 19.74
CA LEU A 13 -27.11 -17.24 18.58
C LEU A 13 -26.35 -18.57 18.43
N MET A 14 -25.81 -19.13 19.51
CA MET A 14 -25.14 -20.43 19.46
C MET A 14 -26.10 -21.55 19.04
N GLU A 15 -27.35 -21.53 19.50
CA GLU A 15 -28.37 -22.49 19.09
C GLU A 15 -28.71 -22.35 17.61
N ALA A 16 -28.91 -21.13 17.10
CA ALA A 16 -29.17 -20.87 15.69
C ALA A 16 -28.02 -21.34 14.79
N VAL A 17 -26.77 -21.12 15.21
CA VAL A 17 -25.57 -21.60 14.50
C VAL A 17 -25.51 -23.13 14.50
N ARG A 18 -25.74 -23.79 15.64
CA ARG A 18 -25.78 -25.27 15.72
C ARG A 18 -26.90 -25.87 14.89
N ALA A 19 -28.06 -25.23 14.86
CA ALA A 19 -29.21 -25.60 14.05
C ALA A 19 -29.02 -25.30 12.55
N ARG A 20 -27.90 -24.66 12.17
CA ARG A 20 -27.59 -24.25 10.79
C ARG A 20 -28.70 -23.38 10.19
N ALA A 21 -29.24 -22.46 11.00
CA ALA A 21 -30.25 -21.51 10.54
C ALA A 21 -29.70 -20.73 9.33
N PRO A 22 -30.40 -20.70 8.18
CA PRO A 22 -29.86 -20.14 6.95
C PRO A 22 -29.73 -18.61 6.98
N ALA A 23 -30.45 -17.95 7.89
CA ALA A 23 -30.44 -16.51 8.06
C ALA A 23 -30.62 -16.15 9.54
N ILE A 24 -29.65 -15.45 10.12
CA ILE A 24 -29.60 -15.10 11.55
C ILE A 24 -29.52 -13.58 11.69
N GLU A 25 -30.44 -12.98 12.43
CA GLU A 25 -30.45 -11.55 12.74
C GLU A 25 -30.16 -11.34 14.21
N VAL A 26 -29.05 -10.67 14.49
CA VAL A 26 -28.63 -10.32 15.84
C VAL A 26 -29.21 -8.98 16.21
N ASP A 27 -29.94 -8.97 17.32
CA ASP A 27 -30.49 -7.75 17.91
C ASP A 27 -29.79 -7.42 19.23
N GLY A 28 -29.16 -6.25 19.27
CA GLY A 28 -28.38 -5.77 20.42
C GLY A 28 -26.91 -6.20 20.40
N THR A 29 -26.31 -6.28 21.59
CA THR A 29 -24.89 -6.63 21.79
C THR A 29 -24.77 -7.95 22.53
N LEU A 30 -24.16 -8.95 21.89
CA LEU A 30 -23.93 -10.27 22.45
C LEU A 30 -22.47 -10.42 22.87
N ARG A 31 -22.23 -11.04 24.04
CA ARG A 31 -20.90 -11.17 24.65
C ARG A 31 -20.68 -12.59 25.18
N GLY A 32 -19.41 -12.94 25.38
CA GLY A 32 -19.01 -14.17 26.08
C GLY A 32 -19.17 -15.45 25.24
N MET A 33 -19.21 -15.31 23.91
CA MET A 33 -19.29 -16.44 22.99
C MET A 33 -17.88 -16.95 22.64
N PRO A 34 -17.72 -18.26 22.38
CA PRO A 34 -16.53 -18.77 21.70
C PRO A 34 -16.53 -18.31 20.24
N MET A 35 -15.45 -18.62 19.50
CA MET A 35 -15.41 -18.46 18.05
C MET A 35 -16.64 -19.13 17.40
N LEU A 36 -17.27 -18.44 16.44
CA LEU A 36 -18.45 -18.95 15.73
C LEU A 36 -18.06 -19.39 14.32
N THR A 37 -18.23 -20.67 14.01
CA THR A 37 -18.12 -21.17 12.64
C THR A 37 -19.49 -21.17 11.98
N LEU A 38 -19.65 -20.43 10.88
CA LEU A 38 -20.89 -20.43 10.11
C LEU A 38 -20.93 -21.64 9.17
N ALA A 39 -22.07 -22.33 9.11
CA ALA A 39 -22.28 -23.39 8.12
C ALA A 39 -22.38 -22.80 6.70
N PRO A 40 -22.16 -23.61 5.64
CA PRO A 40 -22.26 -23.13 4.26
C PRO A 40 -23.59 -22.42 3.96
N GLY A 41 -23.53 -21.29 3.23
CA GLY A 41 -24.70 -20.51 2.82
C GLY A 41 -25.36 -19.67 3.91
N VAL A 42 -24.90 -19.74 5.16
CA VAL A 42 -25.49 -18.98 6.27
C VAL A 42 -25.22 -17.48 6.10
N ARG A 43 -26.26 -16.69 6.32
CA ARG A 43 -26.21 -15.23 6.36
C ARG A 43 -26.41 -14.75 7.79
N LEU A 44 -25.55 -13.86 8.26
CA LEU A 44 -25.64 -13.24 9.58
C LEU A 44 -25.67 -11.73 9.45
N ARG A 45 -26.61 -11.07 10.13
CA ARG A 45 -26.75 -9.62 10.08
C ARG A 45 -27.01 -8.96 11.42
N GLY A 46 -26.75 -7.66 11.47
CA GLY A 46 -27.14 -6.80 12.58
C GLY A 46 -26.28 -6.95 13.82
N GLY A 47 -26.54 -6.07 14.80
CA GLY A 47 -26.02 -6.17 16.16
C GLY A 47 -24.51 -6.03 16.31
N THR A 48 -24.04 -6.32 17.52
CA THR A 48 -22.62 -6.32 17.89
C THR A 48 -22.26 -7.62 18.57
N LEU A 49 -21.23 -8.29 18.07
CA LEU A 49 -20.70 -9.55 18.60
C LEU A 49 -19.35 -9.29 19.23
N VAL A 50 -19.22 -9.53 20.54
CA VAL A 50 -17.98 -9.32 21.29
C VAL A 50 -17.42 -10.65 21.78
N PHE A 51 -16.22 -10.97 21.28
CA PHE A 51 -15.48 -12.18 21.54
C PHE A 51 -14.31 -11.93 22.49
N GLY A 52 -13.97 -12.93 23.32
CA GLY A 52 -12.77 -12.90 24.17
C GLY A 52 -11.49 -13.32 23.44
N ALA A 53 -11.62 -13.94 22.26
CA ALA A 53 -10.55 -14.42 21.40
C ALA A 53 -10.99 -14.27 19.93
N ARG A 54 -10.61 -15.18 19.02
CA ARG A 54 -11.07 -15.19 17.62
C ARG A 54 -12.59 -15.08 17.47
N GLY A 55 -13.03 -14.34 16.45
CA GLY A 55 -14.44 -14.02 16.21
C GLY A 55 -15.16 -15.04 15.33
N ILE A 56 -15.47 -14.65 14.09
CA ILE A 56 -16.27 -15.45 13.16
C ILE A 56 -15.36 -16.19 12.18
N ARG A 57 -15.62 -17.48 11.98
CA ARG A 57 -15.03 -18.32 10.95
C ARG A 57 -16.07 -18.61 9.85
N LEU A 58 -15.81 -18.12 8.65
CA LEU A 58 -16.60 -18.35 7.44
C LEU A 58 -16.20 -19.69 6.82
N THR A 59 -17.12 -20.38 6.16
CA THR A 59 -16.86 -21.61 5.41
C THR A 59 -17.06 -21.36 3.91
N GLN A 60 -18.27 -21.59 3.39
CA GLN A 60 -18.61 -21.45 1.98
C GLN A 60 -19.89 -20.62 1.83
N ASP A 61 -19.97 -19.74 0.85
CA ASP A 61 -21.17 -18.96 0.51
C ASP A 61 -21.75 -18.14 1.68
N ASN A 62 -20.91 -17.74 2.64
CA ASN A 62 -21.35 -16.97 3.80
C ASN A 62 -21.49 -15.48 3.52
N THR A 63 -22.45 -14.84 4.18
CA THR A 63 -22.63 -13.38 4.15
C THR A 63 -22.68 -12.81 5.55
N LEU A 64 -21.87 -11.78 5.82
CA LEU A 64 -21.99 -10.90 6.97
C LEU A 64 -22.51 -9.55 6.51
N GLU A 65 -23.59 -9.06 7.12
CA GLU A 65 -24.25 -7.82 6.72
C GLU A 65 -24.56 -6.91 7.92
N ASN A 66 -24.12 -5.65 7.89
CA ASN A 66 -24.44 -4.64 8.90
C ASN A 66 -24.17 -5.13 10.34
N VAL A 67 -23.07 -5.86 10.54
CA VAL A 67 -22.67 -6.45 11.82
C VAL A 67 -21.38 -5.81 12.32
N THR A 68 -21.29 -5.63 13.63
CA THR A 68 -20.05 -5.24 14.31
C THR A 68 -19.43 -6.44 15.01
N VAL A 69 -18.16 -6.75 14.72
CA VAL A 69 -17.42 -7.90 15.28
C VAL A 69 -16.18 -7.44 16.03
N HIS A 70 -16.19 -7.55 17.35
CA HIS A 70 -15.08 -7.12 18.20
C HIS A 70 -14.39 -8.30 18.88
N CYS A 71 -13.08 -8.35 18.75
CA CYS A 71 -12.19 -9.19 19.54
C CYS A 71 -10.98 -8.37 20.04
N PRO A 72 -10.06 -8.95 20.85
CA PRO A 72 -8.78 -8.32 21.15
C PRO A 72 -8.04 -7.95 19.85
N VAL A 73 -7.33 -6.81 19.84
CA VAL A 73 -6.76 -6.26 18.59
C VAL A 73 -5.73 -7.16 17.89
N HIS A 74 -5.12 -8.09 18.61
CA HIS A 74 -4.17 -9.07 18.08
C HIS A 74 -4.84 -10.35 17.53
N GLU A 75 -6.16 -10.48 17.71
CA GLU A 75 -6.93 -11.63 17.25
C GLU A 75 -7.51 -11.41 15.85
N VAL A 76 -7.91 -12.52 15.23
CA VAL A 76 -8.67 -12.53 13.98
C VAL A 76 -10.15 -12.36 14.32
N ALA A 77 -10.73 -11.21 13.98
CA ALA A 77 -12.14 -10.92 14.15
C ALA A 77 -12.98 -11.72 13.14
N ILE A 78 -12.54 -11.78 11.88
CA ILE A 78 -13.19 -12.52 10.82
C ILE A 78 -12.11 -13.28 10.04
N GLY A 79 -12.27 -14.59 9.91
CA GLY A 79 -11.44 -15.40 9.02
C GLY A 79 -12.25 -16.50 8.35
N ASN A 80 -11.60 -17.32 7.53
CA ASN A 80 -12.22 -18.47 6.90
C ASN A 80 -11.68 -19.80 7.46
N ASP A 81 -12.46 -20.84 7.24
CA ASP A 81 -12.05 -22.22 7.34
C ASP A 81 -11.17 -22.55 6.13
N THR A 82 -9.98 -23.09 6.35
CA THR A 82 -9.05 -23.49 5.28
C THR A 82 -9.24 -24.96 4.88
N GLU A 83 -10.14 -25.69 5.54
CA GLU A 83 -10.47 -27.08 5.23
C GLU A 83 -11.51 -27.23 4.09
N VAL A 84 -12.13 -26.13 3.65
CA VAL A 84 -13.04 -26.13 2.50
C VAL A 84 -12.27 -26.07 1.18
N GLY A 85 -12.75 -26.77 0.15
CA GLY A 85 -12.10 -26.77 -1.17
C GLY A 85 -12.25 -25.46 -1.94
N ASP A 86 -13.38 -24.79 -1.73
CA ASP A 86 -13.82 -23.60 -2.44
C ASP A 86 -14.61 -22.70 -1.48
N PHE A 87 -14.42 -21.39 -1.58
CA PHE A 87 -15.23 -20.43 -0.85
C PHE A 87 -16.64 -20.27 -1.40
N GLY A 88 -16.87 -20.61 -2.67
CA GLY A 88 -18.03 -20.07 -3.39
C GLY A 88 -17.94 -18.54 -3.36
N THR A 89 -18.87 -17.84 -2.70
CA THR A 89 -18.75 -16.41 -2.42
C THR A 89 -18.78 -16.07 -0.92
N LEU A 90 -17.68 -15.52 -0.39
CA LEU A 90 -17.68 -14.88 0.93
C LEU A 90 -18.01 -13.39 0.78
N ALA A 91 -19.06 -12.93 1.44
CA ALA A 91 -19.53 -11.55 1.35
C ALA A 91 -19.50 -10.81 2.69
N LEU A 92 -18.87 -9.64 2.73
CA LEU A 92 -18.88 -8.70 3.86
C LEU A 92 -19.54 -7.38 3.41
N ARG A 93 -20.64 -6.97 4.03
CA ARG A 93 -21.38 -5.75 3.67
C ARG A 93 -21.66 -4.88 4.89
N GLY A 94 -21.20 -3.64 4.92
CA GLY A 94 -21.42 -2.74 6.06
C GLY A 94 -20.86 -3.30 7.37
N VAL A 95 -19.71 -3.95 7.32
CA VAL A 95 -19.10 -4.64 8.48
C VAL A 95 -18.15 -3.71 9.21
N ARG A 96 -18.20 -3.73 10.54
CA ARG A 96 -17.22 -3.04 11.39
C ARG A 96 -16.49 -4.05 12.26
N THR A 97 -15.18 -3.91 12.40
CA THR A 97 -14.38 -4.84 13.23
C THR A 97 -13.39 -4.14 14.14
N ARG A 98 -13.12 -4.80 15.26
CA ARG A 98 -11.89 -4.61 16.06
C ARG A 98 -11.19 -5.97 16.12
N GLY A 99 -9.94 -6.00 15.66
CA GLY A 99 -9.23 -7.22 15.26
C GLY A 99 -9.17 -7.38 13.74
N GLN A 100 -8.33 -8.31 13.29
CA GLN A 100 -7.99 -8.50 11.88
C GLN A 100 -9.13 -9.19 11.10
N VAL A 101 -9.32 -8.81 9.84
CA VAL A 101 -10.01 -9.61 8.82
C VAL A 101 -8.95 -10.35 8.00
N LEU A 102 -8.92 -11.67 8.10
CA LEU A 102 -7.88 -12.52 7.50
C LEU A 102 -8.52 -13.64 6.67
N LEU A 103 -8.51 -13.48 5.34
CA LEU A 103 -9.04 -14.44 4.38
C LEU A 103 -7.89 -15.09 3.61
N LEU A 104 -7.77 -16.41 3.71
CA LEU A 104 -6.65 -17.19 3.20
C LEU A 104 -7.11 -18.31 2.27
N ALA A 105 -6.55 -18.35 1.06
CA ALA A 105 -6.45 -19.61 0.33
C ALA A 105 -5.18 -20.33 0.80
N GLU A 106 -5.38 -21.31 1.67
CA GLU A 106 -4.35 -22.19 2.23
C GLU A 106 -5.00 -23.56 2.45
N ASP A 107 -4.18 -24.58 2.70
CA ASP A 107 -4.62 -25.96 2.90
C ASP A 107 -5.50 -26.46 1.73
N ALA A 108 -6.81 -26.66 1.96
CA ALA A 108 -7.71 -27.21 0.96
C ALA A 108 -8.29 -26.16 -0.01
N VAL A 109 -8.21 -24.86 0.32
CA VAL A 109 -8.87 -23.80 -0.45
C VAL A 109 -8.11 -23.53 -1.74
N LEU A 110 -8.69 -23.89 -2.88
CA LEU A 110 -8.10 -23.67 -4.21
C LEU A 110 -8.80 -22.57 -5.01
N SER A 111 -10.05 -22.25 -4.68
CA SER A 111 -10.82 -21.25 -5.42
C SER A 111 -11.80 -20.48 -4.55
N GLY A 112 -12.33 -19.40 -5.12
CA GLY A 112 -13.38 -18.64 -4.47
C GLY A 112 -13.52 -17.22 -4.97
N HIS A 113 -14.60 -16.58 -4.54
CA HIS A 113 -14.84 -15.16 -4.72
C HIS A 113 -15.01 -14.47 -3.37
N VAL A 114 -14.33 -13.34 -3.18
CA VAL A 114 -14.46 -12.49 -1.99
C VAL A 114 -15.06 -11.16 -2.39
N ARG A 115 -16.22 -10.84 -1.81
CA ARG A 115 -16.90 -9.56 -2.04
C ARG A 115 -16.96 -8.76 -0.75
N VAL A 116 -16.37 -7.58 -0.75
CA VAL A 116 -16.41 -6.63 0.37
C VAL A 116 -17.03 -5.33 -0.09
N GLU A 117 -17.99 -4.82 0.68
CA GLU A 117 -18.68 -3.55 0.42
C GLU A 117 -18.89 -2.81 1.74
N GLY A 118 -18.08 -1.79 2.01
CA GLY A 118 -18.15 -1.01 3.25
C GLY A 118 -17.65 -1.80 4.46
N LEU A 119 -16.33 -2.01 4.54
CA LEU A 119 -15.66 -2.60 5.71
C LEU A 119 -14.89 -1.51 6.46
N THR A 120 -15.05 -1.44 7.78
CA THR A 120 -14.21 -0.61 8.65
C THR A 120 -13.50 -1.47 9.68
N VAL A 121 -12.17 -1.55 9.61
CA VAL A 121 -11.36 -2.12 10.70
C VAL A 121 -10.93 -0.99 11.62
N GLU A 122 -11.58 -0.86 12.78
CA GLU A 122 -11.38 0.25 13.72
C GLU A 122 -9.99 0.21 14.38
N ALA A 123 -9.50 -0.99 14.71
CA ALA A 123 -8.18 -1.22 15.26
C ALA A 123 -7.75 -2.68 15.08
N ALA A 124 -6.48 -2.89 14.77
CA ALA A 124 -5.84 -4.21 14.75
C ALA A 124 -4.34 -4.07 15.08
N ASP A 125 -3.74 -5.13 15.63
CA ASP A 125 -2.30 -5.27 15.81
C ASP A 125 -1.83 -6.59 15.21
N VAL A 126 -1.19 -6.48 14.05
CA VAL A 126 -0.77 -7.62 13.21
C VAL A 126 0.75 -7.78 13.19
N ARG A 127 1.49 -7.01 14.01
CA ARG A 127 2.96 -7.11 14.11
C ARG A 127 3.43 -8.50 14.56
N GLY A 128 2.60 -9.17 15.37
CA GLY A 128 2.84 -10.53 15.86
C GLY A 128 2.54 -11.64 14.86
N ARG A 129 2.11 -11.33 13.62
CA ARG A 129 1.91 -12.36 12.58
C ARG A 129 3.25 -12.88 12.08
N ALA A 130 3.44 -14.19 12.22
CA ALA A 130 4.68 -14.88 11.86
C ALA A 130 4.85 -15.02 10.34
N ALA A 131 3.76 -15.35 9.63
CA ALA A 131 3.78 -15.44 8.17
C ALA A 131 3.80 -14.03 7.57
N ARG A 132 4.79 -13.77 6.72
CA ARG A 132 4.98 -12.51 5.99
C ARG A 132 5.38 -12.86 4.56
N PRO A 133 4.90 -12.14 3.54
CA PRO A 133 5.52 -12.21 2.22
C PRO A 133 6.95 -11.67 2.33
N HIS A 134 7.87 -12.31 1.62
CA HIS A 134 9.24 -11.83 1.46
C HIS A 134 9.46 -11.46 0.00
N GLY A 135 10.20 -10.38 -0.24
CA GLY A 135 10.53 -9.93 -1.59
C GLY A 135 11.43 -8.72 -1.56
N PHE A 136 12.26 -8.54 -2.60
CA PHE A 136 13.11 -7.35 -2.74
C PHE A 136 13.99 -7.02 -1.52
N GLY A 137 14.36 -8.05 -0.75
CA GLY A 137 15.20 -7.94 0.44
C GLY A 137 14.47 -7.52 1.72
N VAL A 138 13.13 -7.55 1.73
CA VAL A 138 12.32 -7.16 2.89
C VAL A 138 11.17 -8.15 3.15
N ASP A 139 10.77 -8.27 4.40
CA ASP A 139 9.48 -8.82 4.81
C ASP A 139 8.44 -7.71 4.90
N ALA A 140 7.20 -7.97 4.47
CA ALA A 140 6.08 -7.04 4.70
C ALA A 140 5.15 -7.51 5.83
N LEU A 141 4.80 -6.61 6.75
CA LEU A 141 3.77 -6.88 7.74
C LEU A 141 2.39 -7.06 7.07
N GLN A 142 1.58 -7.98 7.60
CA GLN A 142 0.22 -8.20 7.12
C GLN A 142 -0.68 -6.98 7.35
N GLY A 143 -1.85 -6.97 6.69
CA GLY A 143 -2.86 -5.93 6.82
C GLY A 143 -3.92 -6.20 7.90
N ALA A 144 -4.53 -5.13 8.42
CA ALA A 144 -5.80 -5.18 9.16
C ALA A 144 -6.90 -5.89 8.35
N PHE A 145 -6.97 -5.61 7.04
CA PHE A 145 -7.62 -6.48 6.06
C PHE A 145 -6.53 -7.21 5.27
N THR A 146 -6.59 -8.55 5.24
CA THR A 146 -5.68 -9.39 4.47
C THR A 146 -6.49 -10.39 3.65
N LEU A 147 -6.36 -10.31 2.32
CA LEU A 147 -6.76 -11.36 1.39
C LEU A 147 -5.50 -11.95 0.76
N TRP A 148 -5.20 -13.20 1.09
CA TRP A 148 -3.94 -13.81 0.66
C TRP A 148 -4.11 -15.23 0.16
N ASN A 149 -3.78 -15.46 -1.11
CA ASN A 149 -3.63 -16.81 -1.64
C ASN A 149 -2.21 -17.31 -1.39
N ARG A 150 -2.06 -18.29 -0.50
CA ARG A 150 -0.79 -18.90 -0.10
C ARG A 150 -0.60 -20.28 -0.70
N GLN A 151 -1.43 -20.67 -1.68
CA GLN A 151 -1.29 -21.95 -2.36
C GLN A 151 -0.03 -21.98 -3.22
N PRO A 152 0.83 -23.01 -3.11
CA PRO A 152 1.91 -23.21 -4.06
C PRO A 152 1.39 -23.66 -5.44
N ASP A 153 0.15 -24.15 -5.50
CA ASP A 153 -0.50 -24.53 -6.75
C ASP A 153 -0.88 -23.30 -7.59
N ARG A 154 -0.31 -23.19 -8.79
CA ARG A 154 -0.63 -22.14 -9.77
C ARG A 154 -2.07 -22.22 -10.30
N GLY A 155 -2.72 -23.37 -10.17
CA GLY A 155 -4.13 -23.55 -10.50
C GLY A 155 -5.08 -22.94 -9.46
N ALA A 156 -4.58 -22.60 -8.27
CA ALA A 156 -5.40 -21.99 -7.24
C ALA A 156 -5.60 -20.50 -7.52
N VAL A 157 -6.86 -20.08 -7.70
CA VAL A 157 -7.22 -18.71 -8.09
C VAL A 157 -8.36 -18.22 -7.21
N LEU A 158 -8.11 -17.13 -6.48
CA LEU A 158 -9.16 -16.34 -5.86
C LEU A 158 -9.51 -15.15 -6.75
N THR A 159 -10.78 -14.75 -6.70
CA THR A 159 -11.26 -13.51 -7.32
C THR A 159 -11.84 -12.58 -6.26
N ALA A 160 -11.84 -11.27 -6.48
CA ALA A 160 -12.40 -10.35 -5.51
C ALA A 160 -12.95 -9.02 -6.08
N ASP A 161 -13.98 -8.53 -5.42
CA ASP A 161 -14.48 -7.15 -5.50
C ASP A 161 -14.38 -6.52 -4.10
N LEU A 162 -13.48 -5.56 -3.93
CA LEU A 162 -13.10 -5.02 -2.64
C LEU A 162 -13.42 -3.52 -2.59
N VAL A 163 -14.59 -3.15 -2.10
CA VAL A 163 -15.12 -1.79 -2.21
C VAL A 163 -15.31 -1.16 -0.82
N ASP A 164 -14.77 0.04 -0.65
CA ASP A 164 -14.88 0.87 0.56
C ASP A 164 -14.34 0.19 1.82
N ILE A 165 -13.09 -0.28 1.74
CA ILE A 165 -12.34 -0.80 2.89
C ILE A 165 -11.60 0.38 3.57
N SER A 166 -11.88 0.63 4.84
CA SER A 166 -11.19 1.60 5.69
C SER A 166 -10.50 0.89 6.86
N ALA A 167 -9.34 1.38 7.29
CA ALA A 167 -8.54 0.73 8.31
C ALA A 167 -7.82 1.73 9.22
N GLY A 168 -8.12 1.69 10.51
CA GLY A 168 -7.56 2.62 11.50
C GLY A 168 -8.13 4.04 11.40
N SER A 169 -7.60 4.90 12.26
CA SER A 169 -7.83 6.34 12.28
C SER A 169 -6.56 7.06 12.74
N ALA A 170 -6.49 8.38 12.62
CA ALA A 170 -5.35 9.14 13.14
C ALA A 170 -5.10 8.91 14.65
N ASP A 171 -6.15 8.79 15.45
CA ASP A 171 -6.04 8.54 16.90
C ASP A 171 -5.69 7.08 17.23
N VAL A 172 -6.10 6.15 16.38
CA VAL A 172 -5.91 4.70 16.56
C VAL A 172 -5.45 4.09 15.23
N PRO A 173 -4.18 4.29 14.83
CA PRO A 173 -3.67 3.69 13.60
C PRO A 173 -3.57 2.17 13.78
N ILE A 174 -3.67 1.45 12.66
CA ILE A 174 -3.39 0.01 12.64
C ILE A 174 -1.93 -0.23 12.99
N ARG A 175 -1.67 -1.17 13.90
CA ARG A 175 -0.31 -1.61 14.21
C ARG A 175 0.11 -2.72 13.24
N GLY A 176 0.88 -2.34 12.22
CA GLY A 176 1.13 -3.17 11.02
C GLY A 176 0.61 -2.47 9.77
N SER A 177 0.14 -3.23 8.78
CA SER A 177 -0.33 -2.66 7.51
C SER A 177 -1.86 -2.47 7.47
N GLY A 178 -2.38 -1.68 6.54
CA GLY A 178 -3.80 -1.37 6.41
C GLY A 178 -4.55 -2.43 5.60
N VAL A 179 -4.52 -2.28 4.29
CA VAL A 179 -5.17 -3.17 3.32
C VAL A 179 -4.10 -3.96 2.58
N PHE A 180 -4.21 -5.28 2.59
CA PHE A 180 -3.24 -6.19 2.00
C PHE A 180 -3.93 -7.19 1.08
N VAL A 181 -3.49 -7.24 -0.18
CA VAL A 181 -3.92 -8.25 -1.14
C VAL A 181 -2.69 -8.89 -1.78
N GLY A 182 -2.66 -10.23 -1.80
CA GLY A 182 -1.53 -10.97 -2.32
C GLY A 182 -1.84 -12.37 -2.81
N GLY A 183 -1.01 -12.86 -3.72
CA GLY A 183 -0.92 -14.28 -4.04
C GLY A 183 0.34 -14.91 -3.46
N HIS A 184 0.69 -16.08 -4.01
CA HIS A 184 1.90 -16.79 -3.64
C HIS A 184 3.08 -16.20 -4.41
N GLY A 185 4.14 -15.87 -3.69
CA GLY A 185 5.37 -15.33 -4.23
C GLY A 185 6.59 -16.08 -3.70
N ASP A 186 7.63 -16.11 -4.52
CA ASP A 186 8.93 -16.64 -4.17
C ASP A 186 9.70 -15.66 -3.26
N TRP A 187 10.88 -16.09 -2.79
CA TRP A 187 11.74 -15.27 -1.95
C TRP A 187 12.24 -13.98 -2.64
N ASN A 188 12.22 -13.91 -3.96
CA ASN A 188 12.65 -12.70 -4.66
C ASN A 188 11.51 -11.69 -4.82
N GLY A 189 10.28 -12.02 -4.40
CA GLY A 189 9.10 -11.21 -4.61
C GLY A 189 8.46 -11.41 -5.98
N SER A 190 8.73 -12.53 -6.66
CA SER A 190 8.10 -12.89 -7.94
C SER A 190 6.94 -13.87 -7.72
N ALA A 191 5.85 -13.72 -8.45
CA ALA A 191 4.74 -14.67 -8.38
C ALA A 191 5.15 -16.06 -8.88
N ASP A 192 4.92 -17.11 -8.10
CA ASP A 192 5.30 -18.49 -8.46
C ASP A 192 4.24 -19.55 -8.15
N GLY A 193 3.13 -19.20 -7.48
CA GLY A 193 2.04 -20.11 -7.11
C GLY A 193 0.64 -19.53 -7.38
N GLY A 194 -0.28 -19.77 -6.46
CA GLY A 194 -1.68 -19.35 -6.54
C GLY A 194 -1.85 -17.83 -6.57
N THR A 195 -2.91 -17.37 -7.23
CA THR A 195 -3.12 -15.94 -7.49
C THR A 195 -4.38 -15.39 -6.86
N VAL A 196 -4.42 -14.06 -6.73
CA VAL A 196 -5.65 -13.31 -6.44
C VAL A 196 -5.87 -12.32 -7.58
N HIS A 197 -7.04 -12.39 -8.22
CA HIS A 197 -7.47 -11.42 -9.22
C HIS A 197 -8.53 -10.48 -8.64
N VAL A 198 -8.27 -9.18 -8.67
CA VAL A 198 -9.15 -8.15 -8.11
C VAL A 198 -9.67 -7.25 -9.22
N CYS A 199 -10.97 -7.26 -9.46
CA CYS A 199 -11.57 -6.37 -10.46
C CYS A 199 -11.53 -4.91 -10.01
N LEU A 200 -11.85 -4.66 -8.73
CA LEU A 200 -11.74 -3.34 -8.11
C LEU A 200 -11.30 -3.46 -6.66
N LEU A 201 -10.20 -2.78 -6.31
CA LEU A 201 -9.83 -2.47 -4.94
C LEU A 201 -10.06 -0.98 -4.69
N ARG A 202 -11.10 -0.61 -3.94
CA ARG A 202 -11.36 0.77 -3.51
C ARG A 202 -11.23 0.90 -2.00
N THR A 203 -10.33 1.77 -1.54
CA THR A 203 -10.15 2.04 -0.10
C THR A 203 -10.79 3.36 0.30
N GLY A 204 -11.35 3.39 1.51
CA GLY A 204 -11.68 4.62 2.22
C GLY A 204 -10.45 5.18 2.94
N GLU A 205 -10.65 5.70 4.15
CA GLU A 205 -9.59 6.22 5.01
C GLU A 205 -8.72 5.08 5.57
N VAL A 206 -7.40 5.25 5.52
CA VAL A 206 -6.42 4.27 6.04
C VAL A 206 -5.32 4.97 6.84
N HIS A 207 -5.12 4.50 8.08
CA HIS A 207 -4.08 4.99 8.98
C HIS A 207 -3.29 3.81 9.55
N THR A 208 -1.97 3.81 9.36
CA THR A 208 -1.10 2.73 9.83
C THR A 208 0.14 3.26 10.55
N ASP A 209 0.58 2.51 11.54
CA ASP A 209 1.88 2.66 12.20
C ASP A 209 2.46 1.26 12.34
N GLY A 210 3.42 0.91 11.48
CA GLY A 210 4.03 -0.41 11.45
C GLY A 210 4.63 -0.84 12.79
N GLY A 211 4.96 0.12 13.67
CA GLY A 211 5.64 -0.13 14.94
C GLY A 211 7.00 -0.81 14.76
N ILE A 212 7.63 -0.58 13.60
CA ILE A 212 8.94 -1.12 13.23
C ILE A 212 10.01 -0.35 14.01
N ALA A 213 10.93 -1.08 14.64
CA ALA A 213 12.00 -0.47 15.41
C ALA A 213 13.09 0.12 14.50
N ALA A 214 13.76 1.17 14.98
CA ALA A 214 14.93 1.70 14.29
C ALA A 214 16.02 0.64 14.14
N GLY A 215 16.61 0.58 12.94
CA GLY A 215 17.65 -0.39 12.61
C GLY A 215 17.14 -1.75 12.13
N ALA A 216 15.84 -1.90 11.83
CA ALA A 216 15.27 -3.07 11.16
C ALA A 216 14.99 -2.76 9.67
N PRO A 217 16.02 -2.68 8.79
CA PRO A 217 15.85 -2.29 7.40
C PRO A 217 15.17 -3.35 6.52
N ASP A 218 15.13 -4.59 6.99
CA ASP A 218 14.56 -5.77 6.33
C ASP A 218 13.07 -5.97 6.60
N LEU A 219 12.41 -5.03 7.29
CA LEU A 219 11.00 -5.08 7.60
C LEU A 219 10.30 -3.80 7.15
N ILE A 220 9.16 -3.96 6.48
CA ILE A 220 8.30 -2.87 6.05
C ILE A 220 6.85 -3.09 6.49
N SER A 221 6.09 -2.00 6.54
CA SER A 221 4.63 -2.03 6.64
C SER A 221 4.04 -1.06 5.62
N GLY A 222 2.71 -0.95 5.54
CA GLY A 222 2.14 0.00 4.61
C GLY A 222 0.64 0.22 4.67
N GLY A 223 0.19 1.28 4.01
CA GLY A 223 -1.22 1.64 3.95
C GLY A 223 -1.99 0.67 3.06
N VAL A 224 -1.60 0.58 1.78
CA VAL A 224 -2.21 -0.33 0.80
C VAL A 224 -1.13 -1.12 0.06
N PHE A 225 -1.21 -2.44 0.17
CA PHE A 225 -0.33 -3.40 -0.48
C PHE A 225 -1.06 -4.18 -1.57
N VAL A 226 -0.49 -4.18 -2.78
CA VAL A 226 -0.76 -5.18 -3.82
C VAL A 226 0.53 -5.95 -4.04
N ILE A 227 0.67 -7.11 -3.38
CA ILE A 227 1.93 -7.87 -3.41
C ILE A 227 1.94 -8.91 -4.54
N SER A 228 3.08 -9.59 -4.68
CA SER A 228 3.33 -10.65 -5.66
C SER A 228 2.19 -11.68 -5.70
N GLY A 229 1.83 -12.14 -6.90
CA GLY A 229 0.73 -13.07 -7.13
C GLY A 229 -0.67 -12.43 -7.11
N ALA A 230 -0.79 -11.13 -6.79
CA ALA A 230 -2.02 -10.38 -7.02
C ALA A 230 -2.01 -9.70 -8.39
N THR A 231 -3.16 -9.72 -9.05
CA THR A 231 -3.47 -8.90 -10.24
C THR A 231 -4.68 -8.02 -9.91
N ALA A 232 -4.65 -6.74 -10.30
CA ALA A 232 -5.76 -5.82 -10.10
C ALA A 232 -6.03 -4.98 -11.36
N ASP A 233 -7.28 -4.97 -11.82
CA ASP A 233 -7.66 -4.13 -12.97
C ASP A 233 -7.67 -2.65 -12.56
N ARG A 234 -8.25 -2.38 -11.38
CA ARG A 234 -8.29 -1.03 -10.81
C ARG A 234 -8.06 -1.04 -9.31
N VAL A 235 -7.11 -0.23 -8.89
CA VAL A 235 -6.94 0.21 -7.50
C VAL A 235 -7.37 1.67 -7.42
N HIS A 236 -8.28 2.00 -6.51
CA HIS A 236 -8.73 3.35 -6.25
C HIS A 236 -8.63 3.68 -4.76
N THR A 237 -7.60 4.43 -4.41
CA THR A 237 -7.43 4.99 -3.08
C THR A 237 -8.32 6.24 -2.96
N ALA A 238 -9.58 6.04 -2.55
CA ALA A 238 -10.59 7.08 -2.56
C ALA A 238 -10.54 7.99 -1.31
N GLY A 239 -10.25 7.42 -0.15
CA GLY A 239 -9.98 8.15 1.10
C GLY A 239 -8.48 8.37 1.33
N PRO A 240 -8.12 9.23 2.30
CA PRO A 240 -6.72 9.54 2.60
C PRO A 240 -6.00 8.30 3.13
N VAL A 241 -4.72 8.17 2.80
CA VAL A 241 -3.84 7.12 3.34
C VAL A 241 -2.67 7.79 4.03
N THR A 242 -2.53 7.54 5.33
CA THR A 242 -1.45 8.09 6.16
C THR A 242 -0.69 6.98 6.86
N THR A 243 0.63 7.00 6.74
CA THR A 243 1.51 6.14 7.53
C THR A 243 2.35 6.93 8.51
N TYR A 244 2.62 6.38 9.69
CA TYR A 244 3.32 7.08 10.78
C TYR A 244 4.65 6.44 11.18
N GLY A 245 4.83 5.16 10.89
CA GLY A 245 5.93 4.35 11.39
C GLY A 245 7.16 4.37 10.48
N GLN A 246 8.26 3.86 11.02
CA GLN A 246 9.50 3.67 10.27
C GLN A 246 9.33 2.61 9.17
N ASN A 247 9.89 2.88 7.98
CA ASN A 247 9.79 2.00 6.81
C ASN A 247 8.34 1.67 6.42
N ASP A 248 7.40 2.59 6.71
CA ASP A 248 6.02 2.43 6.28
C ASP A 248 5.84 2.98 4.86
N MET A 249 5.48 2.10 3.93
CA MET A 249 5.16 2.43 2.54
C MET A 249 3.68 2.82 2.47
N VAL A 250 3.34 4.02 2.00
CA VAL A 250 1.93 4.44 1.98
C VAL A 250 1.15 3.60 0.96
N LEU A 251 1.68 3.52 -0.26
CA LEU A 251 1.17 2.69 -1.36
C LEU A 251 2.34 1.88 -1.95
N ASP A 252 2.22 0.56 -1.99
CA ASP A 252 3.30 -0.33 -2.44
C ASP A 252 2.78 -1.44 -3.35
N ASN A 253 3.38 -1.55 -4.54
CA ASN A 253 3.04 -2.51 -5.56
C ASN A 253 4.20 -3.47 -5.88
N TRP A 254 3.99 -4.76 -5.59
CA TRP A 254 4.82 -5.87 -6.07
C TRP A 254 4.08 -6.76 -7.08
N GLY A 255 2.76 -6.57 -7.23
CA GLY A 255 1.90 -7.33 -8.14
C GLY A 255 1.75 -6.70 -9.53
N GLN A 256 0.64 -7.01 -10.19
CA GLN A 256 0.28 -6.44 -11.49
C GLN A 256 -0.97 -5.58 -11.36
N VAL A 257 -0.87 -4.30 -11.72
CA VAL A 257 -1.99 -3.35 -11.63
C VAL A 257 -2.20 -2.68 -12.98
N GLU A 258 -3.38 -2.76 -13.57
CA GLU A 258 -3.64 -2.04 -14.82
C GLU A 258 -3.76 -0.53 -14.56
N SER A 259 -4.54 -0.12 -13.55
CA SER A 259 -4.70 1.28 -13.16
C SER A 259 -4.72 1.47 -11.65
N TRP A 260 -3.94 2.43 -11.15
CA TRP A 260 -3.98 2.87 -9.75
C TRP A 260 -4.28 4.37 -9.70
N GLU A 261 -5.42 4.73 -9.10
CA GLU A 261 -5.85 6.11 -8.89
C GLU A 261 -5.87 6.43 -7.38
N ALA A 262 -5.35 7.57 -6.97
CA ALA A 262 -5.59 8.12 -5.63
C ALA A 262 -6.23 9.50 -5.75
N THR A 263 -7.41 9.68 -5.16
CA THR A 263 -8.16 10.95 -5.23
C THR A 263 -8.07 11.78 -3.95
N ALA A 264 -7.52 11.21 -2.88
CA ALA A 264 -7.31 11.85 -1.60
C ALA A 264 -5.82 11.83 -1.22
N PRO A 265 -5.38 12.65 -0.25
CA PRO A 265 -3.97 12.79 0.09
C PRO A 265 -3.27 11.48 0.45
N VAL A 266 -2.00 11.37 0.03
CA VAL A 266 -1.09 10.27 0.32
C VAL A 266 0.02 10.82 1.20
N THR A 267 0.07 10.42 2.48
CA THR A 267 0.98 11.02 3.47
C THR A 267 1.82 9.98 4.18
N SER A 268 3.12 10.24 4.31
CA SER A 268 4.00 9.50 5.23
C SER A 268 4.63 10.45 6.23
N GLU A 269 4.46 10.18 7.51
CA GLU A 269 5.05 10.97 8.61
C GLU A 269 6.33 10.34 9.19
N GLY A 270 6.60 9.08 8.82
CA GLY A 270 7.62 8.25 9.44
C GLY A 270 8.97 8.22 8.71
N PRO A 271 10.10 8.00 9.43
CA PRO A 271 11.42 7.85 8.82
C PRO A 271 11.47 6.72 7.78
N SER A 272 12.21 6.93 6.69
CA SER A 272 12.31 6.00 5.56
C SER A 272 10.96 5.60 4.95
N GLY A 273 9.89 6.35 5.21
CA GLY A 273 8.59 6.14 4.60
C GLY A 273 8.59 6.57 3.14
N ILE A 274 7.80 5.88 2.31
CA ILE A 274 7.69 6.15 0.87
C ILE A 274 6.23 6.35 0.50
N GLY A 275 5.91 7.45 -0.20
CA GLY A 275 4.53 7.74 -0.61
C GLY A 275 4.00 6.75 -1.65
N PHE A 276 4.79 6.46 -2.68
CA PHE A 276 4.48 5.38 -3.62
C PHE A 276 5.76 4.66 -4.05
N VAL A 277 5.75 3.33 -4.00
CA VAL A 277 6.87 2.50 -4.50
C VAL A 277 6.38 1.40 -5.42
N ASN A 278 7.09 1.23 -6.53
CA ASN A 278 6.84 0.17 -7.50
C ASN A 278 8.01 -0.83 -7.60
N PHE A 279 7.66 -2.10 -7.45
CA PHE A 279 8.48 -3.25 -7.78
C PHE A 279 7.83 -4.16 -8.83
N GLY A 280 6.50 -4.12 -8.96
CA GLY A 280 5.72 -4.90 -9.91
C GLY A 280 5.42 -4.17 -11.23
N ASP A 281 4.32 -4.54 -11.89
CA ASP A 281 3.91 -3.94 -13.15
C ASP A 281 2.71 -3.03 -12.97
N ILE A 282 2.78 -1.81 -13.51
CA ILE A 282 1.68 -0.85 -13.51
C ILE A 282 1.44 -0.29 -14.91
N GLY A 283 0.19 -0.33 -15.35
CA GLY A 283 -0.24 0.33 -16.57
C GLY A 283 -0.24 1.86 -16.43
N HIS A 284 -1.04 2.38 -15.50
CA HIS A 284 -1.18 3.81 -15.25
C HIS A 284 -1.33 4.11 -13.75
N LEU A 285 -0.54 5.06 -13.25
CA LEU A 285 -0.61 5.59 -11.89
C LEU A 285 -1.08 7.06 -11.95
N ASP A 286 -2.15 7.42 -11.24
CA ASP A 286 -2.70 8.79 -11.19
C ASP A 286 -3.02 9.20 -9.75
N ILE A 287 -2.13 9.98 -9.14
CA ILE A 287 -2.30 10.55 -7.81
C ILE A 287 -2.79 12.00 -7.97
N ARG A 288 -4.08 12.25 -7.69
CA ARG A 288 -4.77 13.53 -7.93
C ARG A 288 -4.80 14.49 -6.75
N ALA A 289 -4.25 14.09 -5.62
CA ALA A 289 -4.09 14.90 -4.42
C ALA A 289 -2.61 14.98 -4.04
N PRO A 290 -2.20 15.90 -3.15
CA PRO A 290 -0.82 16.02 -2.75
C PRO A 290 -0.26 14.70 -2.19
N LEU A 291 0.95 14.36 -2.65
CA LEU A 291 1.78 13.32 -2.06
C LEU A 291 2.83 14.00 -1.19
N VAL A 292 2.78 13.75 0.12
CA VAL A 292 3.64 14.40 1.10
C VAL A 292 4.36 13.35 1.95
N THR A 293 5.68 13.44 2.05
CA THR A 293 6.46 12.54 2.91
C THR A 293 7.45 13.28 3.79
N HIS A 294 7.58 12.83 5.03
CA HIS A 294 8.38 13.43 6.08
C HIS A 294 9.31 12.41 6.72
N GLY A 295 10.43 12.89 7.27
CA GLY A 295 11.36 12.10 8.05
C GLY A 295 12.68 11.83 7.34
N VAL A 296 13.68 11.44 8.11
CA VAL A 296 15.01 11.08 7.58
C VAL A 296 14.84 9.93 6.59
N GLY A 297 15.42 10.10 5.40
CA GLY A 297 15.40 9.11 4.33
C GLY A 297 14.05 8.93 3.63
N ALA A 298 13.05 9.78 3.92
CA ALA A 298 11.71 9.71 3.32
C ALA A 298 11.73 9.91 1.80
N ARG A 299 10.75 9.34 1.10
CA ARG A 299 10.71 9.41 -0.37
C ARG A 299 9.32 9.68 -0.88
N GLY A 300 9.20 10.44 -1.96
CA GLY A 300 7.91 10.70 -2.60
C GLY A 300 7.47 9.51 -3.44
N PHE A 301 8.20 9.25 -4.52
CA PHE A 301 7.85 8.27 -5.53
C PHE A 301 9.08 7.50 -6.04
N ASN A 302 8.96 6.17 -6.11
CA ASN A 302 10.04 5.27 -6.49
C ASN A 302 9.62 4.24 -7.54
N VAL A 303 10.45 4.07 -8.57
CA VAL A 303 10.40 2.92 -9.49
C VAL A 303 11.70 2.14 -9.34
N TYR A 304 11.64 1.04 -8.58
CA TYR A 304 12.80 0.20 -8.32
C TYR A 304 12.87 -0.99 -9.27
N GLU A 305 11.78 -1.72 -9.44
CA GLU A 305 11.70 -2.89 -10.32
C GLU A 305 10.39 -2.87 -11.13
N GLY A 306 10.26 -3.85 -12.01
CA GLY A 306 9.09 -4.03 -12.88
C GLY A 306 8.92 -2.92 -13.90
N THR A 307 7.68 -2.70 -14.34
CA THR A 307 7.35 -1.72 -15.38
C THR A 307 6.30 -0.71 -14.91
N LEU A 308 6.41 0.53 -15.37
CA LEU A 308 5.38 1.56 -15.17
C LEU A 308 5.28 2.41 -16.44
N ARG A 309 4.17 2.29 -17.17
CA ARG A 309 4.06 2.95 -18.49
C ARG A 309 3.83 4.46 -18.36
N HIS A 310 3.09 4.90 -17.35
CA HIS A 310 2.76 6.31 -17.15
C HIS A 310 2.40 6.60 -15.70
N ALA A 311 3.05 7.62 -15.12
CA ALA A 311 2.72 8.17 -13.81
C ALA A 311 2.29 9.64 -13.90
N GLU A 312 1.20 9.99 -13.25
CA GLU A 312 0.70 11.35 -13.06
C GLU A 312 0.55 11.67 -11.57
N PHE A 313 1.01 12.85 -11.15
CA PHE A 313 0.88 13.34 -9.78
C PHE A 313 0.29 14.75 -9.78
N ASP A 314 -0.49 15.10 -8.76
CA ASP A 314 -0.83 16.48 -8.43
C ASP A 314 0.44 17.25 -8.06
N SER A 315 1.05 16.90 -6.94
CA SER A 315 2.29 17.50 -6.44
C SER A 315 3.02 16.49 -5.55
N ILE A 316 4.34 16.64 -5.45
CA ILE A 316 5.18 15.81 -4.59
C ILE A 316 6.03 16.73 -3.70
N THR A 317 5.88 16.56 -2.39
CA THR A 317 6.68 17.26 -1.37
C THR A 317 7.34 16.24 -0.45
N THR A 318 8.65 16.32 -0.31
CA THR A 318 9.42 15.38 0.54
C THR A 318 10.35 16.17 1.46
N THR A 319 10.32 15.88 2.77
CA THR A 319 11.05 16.65 3.78
C THR A 319 11.84 15.75 4.70
N GLY A 320 13.16 15.93 4.76
CA GLY A 320 14.05 15.24 5.68
C GLY A 320 15.47 15.08 5.15
N ASP A 321 16.40 14.75 6.03
CA ASP A 321 17.78 14.46 5.60
C ASP A 321 17.83 13.17 4.78
N GLY A 322 18.50 13.20 3.63
CA GLY A 322 18.52 12.09 2.68
C GLY A 322 17.19 11.81 1.98
N ALA A 323 16.27 12.78 2.01
CA ALA A 323 14.96 12.68 1.39
C ALA A 323 15.01 12.73 -0.14
N VAL A 324 14.17 11.94 -0.82
CA VAL A 324 14.14 11.92 -2.30
C VAL A 324 12.73 12.12 -2.83
N GLY A 325 12.49 13.18 -3.59
CA GLY A 325 11.17 13.44 -4.20
C GLY A 325 10.77 12.34 -5.17
N VAL A 326 11.54 12.15 -6.24
CA VAL A 326 11.35 11.09 -7.24
C VAL A 326 12.66 10.35 -7.47
N GLN A 327 12.61 9.02 -7.47
CA GLN A 327 13.74 8.18 -7.89
C GLN A 327 13.33 7.06 -8.86
N VAL A 328 14.01 7.02 -10.00
CA VAL A 328 13.74 6.05 -11.07
C VAL A 328 14.98 5.24 -11.37
N SER A 329 14.86 3.90 -11.31
CA SER A 329 15.93 2.93 -11.60
C SER A 329 15.58 1.98 -12.77
N LYS A 330 14.41 2.13 -13.37
CA LYS A 330 13.90 1.33 -14.50
C LYS A 330 13.28 2.24 -15.56
N GLU A 331 12.72 1.62 -16.60
CA GLU A 331 12.03 2.34 -17.66
C GLU A 331 10.71 2.96 -17.14
N LEU A 332 10.56 4.26 -17.39
CA LEU A 332 9.34 5.04 -17.16
C LEU A 332 9.09 5.93 -18.40
N PRO A 333 8.27 5.51 -19.36
CA PRO A 333 8.06 6.28 -20.58
C PRO A 333 7.55 7.71 -20.33
N ARG A 334 6.70 7.90 -19.31
CA ARG A 334 6.06 9.19 -19.03
C ARG A 334 5.87 9.45 -17.55
N LEU A 335 6.39 10.59 -17.08
CA LEU A 335 6.16 11.16 -15.76
C LEU A 335 5.60 12.58 -15.90
N ASP A 336 4.37 12.80 -15.43
CA ASP A 336 3.78 14.13 -15.33
C ASP A 336 3.50 14.48 -13.86
N ILE A 337 3.88 15.69 -13.46
CA ILE A 337 3.55 16.29 -12.17
C ILE A 337 2.84 17.60 -12.48
N ARG A 338 1.59 17.76 -12.05
CA ARG A 338 0.73 18.89 -12.43
C ARG A 338 1.18 20.19 -11.76
N GLY A 339 1.59 20.11 -10.50
CA GLY A 339 2.13 21.18 -9.68
C GLY A 339 3.63 21.01 -9.44
N ASP A 340 4.03 21.22 -8.20
CA ASP A 340 5.44 21.29 -7.80
C ASP A 340 6.03 19.91 -7.45
N LEU A 341 7.33 19.79 -7.70
CA LEU A 341 8.21 18.74 -7.17
C LEU A 341 9.24 19.39 -6.24
N THR A 342 9.06 19.25 -4.93
CA THR A 342 9.91 19.93 -3.94
C THR A 342 10.52 18.95 -2.94
N THR A 343 11.77 19.20 -2.56
CA THR A 343 12.44 18.42 -1.52
C THR A 343 13.28 19.31 -0.62
N SER A 344 13.19 19.13 0.70
CA SER A 344 13.98 19.89 1.67
C SER A 344 14.72 18.97 2.65
N GLY A 345 15.93 19.37 3.07
CA GLY A 345 16.75 18.60 4.00
C GLY A 345 18.25 18.67 3.71
N GLY A 346 19.01 17.75 4.26
CA GLY A 346 20.46 17.60 4.06
C GLY A 346 20.85 16.18 3.64
N ARG A 347 22.01 15.72 4.12
CA ARG A 347 22.46 14.33 3.96
C ARG A 347 22.00 13.49 5.14
N GLY A 348 21.47 12.30 4.88
CA GLY A 348 20.94 11.41 5.90
C GLY A 348 20.92 9.95 5.47
N SER A 349 20.66 9.06 6.43
CA SER A 349 20.46 7.64 6.14
C SER A 349 19.10 7.43 5.48
N SER A 350 19.03 6.62 4.43
CA SER A 350 17.79 6.26 3.73
C SER A 350 17.77 4.77 3.42
N LEU A 351 16.58 4.18 3.45
CA LEU A 351 16.37 2.79 3.05
C LEU A 351 16.28 2.67 1.52
N VAL A 352 17.14 1.85 0.93
CA VAL A 352 17.10 1.44 -0.48
C VAL A 352 17.06 -0.08 -0.51
N ARG A 353 15.93 -0.69 -0.88
CA ARG A 353 15.79 -2.15 -1.08
C ARG A 353 16.37 -2.98 0.09
N GLY A 354 15.95 -2.68 1.33
CA GLY A 354 16.44 -3.40 2.52
C GLY A 354 17.82 -2.98 3.04
N VAL A 355 18.48 -1.96 2.44
CA VAL A 355 19.83 -1.53 2.84
C VAL A 355 19.84 -0.05 3.23
N GLN A 356 20.45 0.29 4.38
CA GLN A 356 20.68 1.68 4.76
C GLN A 356 21.84 2.29 3.96
N THR A 357 21.56 3.41 3.30
CA THR A 357 22.52 4.15 2.47
C THR A 357 22.51 5.62 2.83
N GLU A 358 23.67 6.26 2.92
CA GLU A 358 23.74 7.71 3.10
C GLU A 358 23.44 8.40 1.76
N LEU A 359 22.37 9.19 1.73
CA LEU A 359 21.94 9.96 0.55
C LEU A 359 21.85 11.44 0.87
N ALA A 360 22.04 12.28 -0.14
CA ALA A 360 21.71 13.69 -0.07
C ALA A 360 20.25 13.90 -0.46
N ALA A 361 19.61 14.91 0.13
CA ALA A 361 18.28 15.29 -0.29
C ALA A 361 18.25 15.74 -1.76
N THR A 362 17.29 15.26 -2.55
CA THR A 362 17.19 15.59 -3.98
C THR A 362 15.75 15.50 -4.48
N ALA A 363 15.37 16.37 -5.41
CA ALA A 363 14.00 16.43 -5.92
C ALA A 363 13.73 15.38 -7.00
N LEU A 364 14.65 15.22 -7.95
CA LEU A 364 14.56 14.22 -9.02
C LEU A 364 15.90 13.50 -9.18
N SER A 365 15.91 12.19 -9.03
CA SER A 365 17.09 11.34 -9.20
C SER A 365 16.80 10.20 -10.21
N VAL A 366 17.48 10.20 -11.35
CA VAL A 366 17.43 9.09 -12.32
C VAL A 366 18.73 8.32 -12.22
N LYS A 367 18.65 7.10 -11.68
CA LYS A 367 19.83 6.27 -11.40
C LYS A 367 20.32 5.54 -12.65
N PRO A 368 21.57 5.03 -12.64
CA PRO A 368 22.08 4.21 -13.75
C PRO A 368 21.13 3.05 -14.06
N GLY A 369 20.86 2.83 -15.35
CA GLY A 369 19.88 1.85 -15.84
C GLY A 369 18.41 2.32 -15.80
N GLY A 370 18.13 3.45 -15.12
CA GLY A 370 16.85 4.14 -15.20
C GLY A 370 16.74 4.98 -16.47
N ARG A 371 15.55 4.99 -17.08
CA ARG A 371 15.26 5.80 -18.26
C ARG A 371 13.89 6.42 -18.12
N ILE A 372 13.81 7.75 -18.26
CA ILE A 372 12.53 8.45 -18.39
C ILE A 372 12.40 8.99 -19.81
N GLY A 373 11.32 8.62 -20.52
CA GLY A 373 11.08 9.18 -21.85
C GLY A 373 10.79 10.68 -21.76
N ARG A 374 9.75 11.05 -21.02
CA ARG A 374 9.41 12.46 -20.77
C ARG A 374 9.12 12.71 -19.30
N VAL A 375 9.73 13.77 -18.77
CA VAL A 375 9.35 14.41 -17.51
C VAL A 375 8.66 15.74 -17.82
N ARG A 376 7.46 15.94 -17.28
CA ARG A 376 6.77 17.23 -17.27
C ARG A 376 6.42 17.62 -15.84
N VAL A 377 6.85 18.79 -15.41
CA VAL A 377 6.43 19.40 -14.14
C VAL A 377 5.74 20.73 -14.48
N GLY A 378 4.46 20.85 -14.15
CA GLY A 378 3.67 22.07 -14.39
C GLY A 378 3.96 23.20 -13.41
N GLY A 379 4.58 22.87 -12.28
CA GLY A 379 5.16 23.82 -11.35
C GLY A 379 6.68 23.88 -11.44
N ARG A 380 7.34 24.13 -10.31
CA ARG A 380 8.80 24.14 -10.19
C ARG A 380 9.35 22.79 -9.74
N ILE A 381 10.62 22.56 -10.06
CA ILE A 381 11.45 21.54 -9.40
C ILE A 381 12.43 22.27 -8.48
N ALA A 382 12.39 22.00 -7.17
CA ALA A 382 13.21 22.76 -6.22
C ALA A 382 13.76 21.92 -5.07
N THR A 383 14.96 22.27 -4.63
CA THR A 383 15.48 21.83 -3.34
C THR A 383 15.80 22.98 -2.39
N GLU A 384 15.62 22.70 -1.11
CA GLU A 384 16.00 23.58 0.00
C GLU A 384 16.97 22.83 0.94
N GLY A 385 18.26 23.18 0.85
CA GLY A 385 19.32 22.61 1.66
C GLY A 385 20.71 22.89 1.09
N ASP A 386 21.70 23.03 1.97
CA ASP A 386 23.08 23.35 1.58
C ASP A 386 23.77 22.15 0.89
N ARG A 387 24.56 22.44 -0.14
CA ARG A 387 25.38 21.46 -0.88
C ARG A 387 24.57 20.28 -1.44
N LEU A 388 23.34 20.56 -1.87
CA LEU A 388 22.46 19.60 -2.55
C LEU A 388 22.54 19.71 -4.07
N VAL A 389 21.95 18.73 -4.74
CA VAL A 389 21.67 18.78 -6.17
C VAL A 389 20.17 18.62 -6.37
N THR A 390 19.52 19.61 -7.02
CA THR A 390 18.05 19.57 -7.22
C THR A 390 17.64 18.45 -8.17
N VAL A 391 18.30 18.33 -9.32
CA VAL A 391 18.06 17.28 -10.32
C VAL A 391 19.36 16.54 -10.61
N GLU A 392 19.37 15.23 -10.39
CA GLU A 392 20.49 14.33 -10.65
C GLU A 392 20.07 13.30 -11.72
N ILE A 393 20.73 13.31 -12.88
CA ILE A 393 20.45 12.39 -13.99
C ILE A 393 21.72 11.61 -14.32
N ASP A 394 21.86 10.44 -13.71
CA ASP A 394 22.93 9.47 -13.99
C ASP A 394 22.50 8.43 -15.04
N GLY A 395 21.19 8.21 -15.19
CA GLY A 395 20.59 7.40 -16.24
C GLY A 395 20.23 8.23 -17.47
N GLU A 396 19.08 7.93 -18.07
CA GLU A 396 18.60 8.59 -19.28
C GLU A 396 17.32 9.39 -19.04
N VAL A 397 17.27 10.59 -19.60
CA VAL A 397 16.02 11.36 -19.73
C VAL A 397 15.99 11.93 -21.15
N ASP A 398 14.97 11.63 -21.96
CA ASP A 398 14.93 12.19 -23.33
C ASP A 398 14.57 13.68 -23.28
N ARG A 399 13.51 14.03 -22.54
CA ARG A 399 13.04 15.40 -22.40
C ARG A 399 12.54 15.72 -20.99
N LEU A 400 12.99 16.86 -20.46
CA LEU A 400 12.52 17.39 -19.18
C LEU A 400 12.01 18.82 -19.38
N THR A 401 10.77 19.07 -18.97
CA THR A 401 10.17 20.40 -18.92
C THR A 401 9.68 20.72 -17.51
N ALA A 402 9.98 21.91 -17.01
CA ALA A 402 9.46 22.44 -15.76
C ALA A 402 8.96 23.88 -15.99
N ASP A 403 7.65 24.11 -15.94
CA ASP A 403 7.04 25.40 -16.29
C ASP A 403 7.46 26.50 -15.29
N GLY A 404 7.63 26.14 -14.01
CA GLY A 404 8.18 26.99 -12.95
C GLY A 404 9.70 27.01 -12.86
N GLY A 405 10.40 26.30 -13.76
CA GLY A 405 11.86 26.16 -13.76
C GLY A 405 12.42 25.19 -12.72
N ILE A 406 13.74 25.04 -12.74
CA ILE A 406 14.53 24.25 -11.78
C ILE A 406 15.33 25.22 -10.91
N SER A 407 15.23 25.07 -9.59
CA SER A 407 15.91 25.97 -8.65
C SER A 407 16.63 25.24 -7.52
N ALA A 408 17.79 25.77 -7.11
CA ALA A 408 18.54 25.36 -5.93
C ALA A 408 18.83 26.60 -5.06
N ALA A 409 18.29 26.63 -3.85
CA ALA A 409 18.39 27.80 -2.97
C ALA A 409 19.53 27.74 -1.94
N GLY A 410 20.02 26.53 -1.60
CA GLY A 410 21.01 26.36 -0.53
C GLY A 410 22.43 26.79 -0.90
N ARG A 411 23.27 27.01 0.12
CA ARG A 411 24.67 27.40 -0.07
C ARG A 411 25.44 26.27 -0.74
N GLY A 412 26.12 26.61 -1.84
CA GLY A 412 26.87 25.63 -2.64
C GLY A 412 26.02 24.52 -3.24
N ALA A 413 24.69 24.72 -3.34
CA ALA A 413 23.79 23.78 -4.00
C ALA A 413 23.76 24.04 -5.50
N ASP A 414 23.81 22.96 -6.28
CA ASP A 414 23.76 23.00 -7.74
C ASP A 414 22.33 22.64 -8.20
N ALA A 415 21.87 23.22 -9.31
CA ALA A 415 20.50 22.99 -9.78
C ALA A 415 20.37 21.67 -10.56
N VAL A 416 21.25 21.42 -11.54
CA VAL A 416 21.17 20.22 -12.39
C VAL A 416 22.53 19.57 -12.57
N HIS A 417 22.61 18.27 -12.32
CA HIS A 417 23.73 17.40 -12.69
C HIS A 417 23.26 16.40 -13.74
N VAL A 418 23.99 16.30 -14.85
CA VAL A 418 23.73 15.32 -15.91
C VAL A 418 24.97 14.48 -16.20
N GLY A 419 24.76 13.18 -16.38
CA GLY A 419 25.75 12.23 -16.85
C GLY A 419 26.02 12.35 -18.36
N ASP A 420 26.38 11.22 -18.97
CA ASP A 420 26.76 11.17 -20.38
C ASP A 420 25.60 11.46 -21.34
N HIS A 421 24.37 11.11 -20.94
CA HIS A 421 23.17 11.34 -21.73
C HIS A 421 22.56 12.69 -21.36
N ARG A 422 22.55 13.62 -22.32
CA ARG A 422 22.06 14.98 -22.10
C ARG A 422 20.57 15.06 -22.43
N PRO A 423 19.69 15.35 -21.45
CA PRO A 423 18.29 15.59 -21.73
C PRO A 423 18.10 16.86 -22.56
N ASP A 424 17.01 16.91 -23.33
CA ASP A 424 16.49 18.18 -23.85
C ASP A 424 15.94 19.01 -22.69
N LEU A 425 16.68 20.08 -22.35
CA LEU A 425 16.33 21.11 -21.35
C LEU A 425 15.93 22.44 -22.00
N SER A 426 15.64 22.44 -23.31
CA SER A 426 15.30 23.67 -24.03
C SER A 426 14.05 24.33 -23.44
N GLY A 427 14.16 25.64 -23.15
CA GLY A 427 13.06 26.43 -22.58
C GLY A 427 12.85 26.26 -21.07
N VAL A 428 13.69 25.50 -20.36
CA VAL A 428 13.63 25.38 -18.90
C VAL A 428 14.52 26.44 -18.26
N GLY A 429 13.96 27.29 -17.39
CA GLY A 429 14.75 28.20 -16.55
C GLY A 429 15.47 27.41 -15.46
N ILE A 430 16.79 27.49 -15.39
CA ILE A 430 17.62 26.77 -14.41
C ILE A 430 18.40 27.80 -13.60
N THR A 431 18.28 27.74 -12.28
CA THR A 431 18.91 28.72 -11.37
C THR A 431 19.45 28.08 -10.11
N ALA A 432 20.69 28.39 -9.76
CA ALA A 432 21.32 28.08 -8.48
C ALA A 432 21.76 29.39 -7.81
N ALA A 433 21.25 29.67 -6.60
CA ALA A 433 21.54 30.94 -5.91
C ALA A 433 23.02 31.07 -5.50
N HIS A 434 23.69 29.94 -5.23
CA HIS A 434 25.03 29.91 -4.67
C HIS A 434 25.97 28.87 -5.30
N GLY A 435 25.46 27.96 -6.12
CA GLY A 435 26.25 26.94 -6.83
C GLY A 435 26.22 27.17 -8.34
N ARG A 436 26.14 26.06 -9.09
CA ARG A 436 26.10 26.04 -10.55
C ARG A 436 24.73 25.65 -11.05
N ASP A 437 24.27 26.34 -12.09
CA ASP A 437 23.00 26.04 -12.75
C ASP A 437 23.03 24.65 -13.40
N LEU A 438 24.09 24.34 -14.15
CA LEU A 438 24.24 23.06 -14.84
C LEU A 438 25.67 22.52 -14.69
N VAL A 439 25.77 21.25 -14.32
CA VAL A 439 27.02 20.50 -14.20
C VAL A 439 26.94 19.26 -15.07
N HIS A 440 27.94 19.07 -15.91
CA HIS A 440 28.14 17.82 -16.64
C HIS A 440 29.13 16.96 -15.88
N ALA A 441 28.81 15.69 -15.63
CA ALA A 441 29.80 14.72 -15.18
C ALA A 441 30.95 14.71 -16.20
N ALA A 442 32.18 14.76 -15.71
CA ALA A 442 33.33 14.55 -16.58
C ALA A 442 33.26 13.09 -17.05
N ALA A 443 33.30 12.87 -18.37
CA ALA A 443 33.36 11.53 -18.93
C ALA A 443 34.44 10.73 -18.20
N ALA A 444 34.04 9.65 -17.52
CA ALA A 444 34.99 8.72 -16.95
C ALA A 444 35.86 8.20 -18.10
N ARG A 445 37.15 8.56 -18.07
CA ARG A 445 38.13 8.10 -19.06
C ARG A 445 38.47 6.64 -18.87
#